data_AF-A0A317EH45-F1
#
_entry.id   AF-A0A317EH45-F1
#
_cell.length_a   1.000
_cell.length_b   1.000
_cell.length_c   1.000
_cell.angle_alpha   90.00
_cell.angle_beta   90.00
_cell.angle_gamma   90.00
#
_symmetry.space_group_name_H-M   'P 1'
#
loop_
_entity.id
_entity.type
_entity.pdbx_description
1 polymer ?
#
loop_
_entity_poly.entity_id
_entity_poly.type
_entity_poly.pdbx_seq_one_letter_code
_entity_poly.pdbx_strand_id
1 'polypeptide(L)'
;MKVLNSDMELVTLIFLISETILLLYQILFYLQNPIDKKQGYYLMLLFLFVIYNLFGGLFPDPNQNFSIVVQNILAYGSGFAVGCYIPYYFYKTYDLRAIRFHAVWGVGMFLFLPFVIFIVIEYIVTGKIIQSVKHGMIIPFIYAFYAMYNIFIAIRSKLKEDGQQDFQVMLIFVSFVPWISLPGISYFQGSQILEVSVMNTSFVLISFLFFYTNVKEARKKNEILLQLLSAENNLSVEERFDLKCDEFKLTTREKDVAVLICQGLKYKDIADQLFISERTVTKHSQNIFLKVGVSSRHDLNRVLVTG
;
A
#
# COMPACT_ATOMS: atom_id res chain seq x y z
N MET A 1 12.94 -1.44 32.94
CA MET A 1 12.08 -1.01 34.08
C MET A 1 10.71 -1.57 33.77
N LYS A 2 10.22 -2.47 34.62
CA LYS A 2 8.95 -3.16 34.42
C LYS A 2 7.80 -2.17 34.60
N VAL A 3 6.84 -2.18 33.69
CA VAL A 3 5.73 -1.21 33.65
C VAL A 3 4.41 -1.90 33.98
N LEU A 4 3.51 -1.20 34.69
CA LEU A 4 2.15 -1.68 35.01
C LEU A 4 2.07 -2.99 35.81
N ASN A 5 3.03 -3.27 36.70
CA ASN A 5 3.13 -4.56 37.41
C ASN A 5 3.20 -5.79 36.48
N SER A 6 3.54 -5.59 35.21
CA SER A 6 3.73 -6.64 34.21
C SER A 6 5.22 -6.85 33.92
N ASP A 7 5.55 -7.96 33.28
CA ASP A 7 6.90 -8.21 32.76
C ASP A 7 7.22 -7.40 31.50
N MET A 8 6.33 -6.49 31.07
CA MET A 8 6.54 -5.62 29.92
C MET A 8 7.67 -4.62 30.19
N GLU A 9 8.66 -4.65 29.30
CA GLU A 9 9.74 -3.65 29.30
C GLU A 9 9.23 -2.30 28.78
N LEU A 10 9.76 -1.21 29.35
CA LEU A 10 9.43 0.15 28.95
C LEU A 10 9.61 0.39 27.44
N VAL A 11 10.63 -0.22 26.84
CA VAL A 11 10.89 -0.12 25.39
C VAL A 11 9.73 -0.71 24.59
N THR A 12 9.22 -1.89 24.97
CA THR A 12 8.07 -2.53 24.33
C THR A 12 6.82 -1.66 24.44
N LEU A 13 6.58 -1.05 25.60
CA LEU A 13 5.44 -0.16 25.80
C LEU A 13 5.50 1.08 24.91
N ILE A 14 6.68 1.70 24.77
CA ILE A 14 6.87 2.86 23.89
C ILE A 14 6.55 2.50 22.44
N PHE A 15 7.04 1.35 21.95
CA PHE A 15 6.72 0.89 20.60
C PHE A 15 5.23 0.58 20.45
N LEU A 16 4.63 -0.14 21.39
CA LEU A 16 3.20 -0.47 21.35
C LEU A 16 2.31 0.77 21.25
N ILE A 17 2.58 1.80 22.06
CA ILE A 17 1.83 3.07 22.02
C ILE A 17 2.05 3.76 20.66
N SER A 18 3.30 3.87 20.21
CA SER A 18 3.64 4.53 18.95
C SER A 18 3.00 3.85 17.75
N GLU A 19 3.05 2.52 17.69
CA GLU A 19 2.43 1.69 16.65
C GLU A 19 0.92 1.78 16.67
N THR A 20 0.30 1.81 17.86
CA THR A 20 -1.15 1.95 18.00
C THR A 20 -1.62 3.31 17.47
N ILE A 21 -0.91 4.40 17.82
CA ILE A 21 -1.20 5.73 17.29
C ILE A 21 -1.05 5.74 15.76
N LEU A 22 0.03 5.13 15.26
CA LEU A 22 0.26 5.04 13.83
C LEU A 22 -0.84 4.23 13.14
N LEU A 23 -1.31 3.14 13.75
CA LEU A 23 -2.36 2.28 13.22
C LEU A 23 -3.66 3.06 13.05
N LEU A 24 -4.08 3.78 14.09
CA LEU A 24 -5.28 4.62 14.06
C LEU A 24 -5.16 5.69 12.96
N TYR A 25 -4.02 6.36 12.86
CA TYR A 25 -3.79 7.36 11.81
C TYR A 25 -3.87 6.74 10.40
N GLN A 26 -3.27 5.57 10.20
CA GLN A 26 -3.25 4.90 8.90
C GLN A 26 -4.62 4.33 8.50
N ILE A 27 -5.46 3.96 9.46
CA ILE A 27 -6.85 3.55 9.20
C ILE A 27 -7.63 4.73 8.63
N LEU A 28 -7.51 5.92 9.24
CA LEU A 28 -8.16 7.13 8.73
C LEU A 28 -7.68 7.47 7.32
N PHE A 29 -6.37 7.38 7.06
CA PHE A 29 -5.81 7.63 5.74
C PHE A 29 -6.28 6.62 4.67
N TYR A 30 -6.40 5.34 5.04
CA TYR A 30 -6.92 4.31 4.14
C TYR A 30 -8.39 4.54 3.77
N LEU A 31 -9.22 4.95 4.75
CA LEU A 31 -10.62 5.27 4.51
C LEU A 31 -10.80 6.49 3.58
N GLN A 32 -9.85 7.43 3.59
CA GLN A 32 -9.84 8.57 2.65
C GLN A 32 -9.49 8.16 1.22
N ASN A 33 -8.65 7.13 1.04
CA ASN A 33 -8.13 6.72 -0.26
C ASN A 33 -8.19 5.19 -0.45
N PRO A 34 -9.38 4.56 -0.52
CA PRO A 34 -9.54 3.11 -0.50
C PRO A 34 -9.03 2.40 -1.77
N ILE A 35 -8.69 3.14 -2.82
CA ILE A 35 -8.20 2.60 -4.10
C ILE A 35 -6.75 2.09 -3.98
N ASP A 36 -5.96 2.63 -3.05
CA ASP A 36 -4.55 2.25 -2.91
C ASP A 36 -4.38 0.96 -2.11
N LYS A 37 -4.16 -0.15 -2.82
CA LYS A 37 -3.95 -1.47 -2.20
C LYS A 37 -2.68 -1.54 -1.35
N LYS A 38 -1.65 -0.72 -1.61
CA LYS A 38 -0.39 -0.71 -0.83
C LYS A 38 -0.66 -0.34 0.63
N GLN A 39 -1.57 0.60 0.83
CA GLN A 39 -2.01 1.07 2.14
C GLN A 39 -2.62 -0.05 2.97
N GLY A 40 -3.47 -0.88 2.35
CA GLY A 40 -4.06 -2.05 3.00
C GLY A 40 -3.03 -3.08 3.45
N TYR A 41 -2.00 -3.33 2.62
CA TYR A 41 -0.92 -4.25 3.01
C TYR A 41 -0.10 -3.71 4.18
N TYR A 42 0.20 -2.41 4.20
CA TYR A 42 0.91 -1.77 5.31
C TYR A 42 0.08 -1.76 6.61
N LEU A 43 -1.23 -1.52 6.51
CA LEU A 43 -2.14 -1.59 7.66
C LEU A 43 -2.14 -2.97 8.32
N MET A 44 -2.18 -4.04 7.52
CA MET A 44 -2.08 -5.39 8.04
C MET A 44 -0.73 -5.64 8.71
N LEU A 45 0.38 -5.15 8.14
CA LEU A 45 1.71 -5.26 8.75
C LEU A 45 1.74 -4.57 10.12
N LEU A 46 1.24 -3.34 10.18
CA LEU A 46 1.19 -2.52 11.39
C LEU A 46 0.30 -3.14 12.47
N PHE A 47 -0.85 -3.71 12.08
CA PHE A 47 -1.69 -4.49 12.98
C PHE A 47 -0.94 -5.69 13.57
N LEU A 48 -0.19 -6.44 12.75
CA LEU A 48 0.62 -7.57 13.24
C LEU A 48 1.72 -7.13 14.21
N PHE A 49 2.36 -5.98 13.99
CA PHE A 49 3.35 -5.42 14.93
C PHE A 49 2.73 -5.03 16.27
N VAL A 50 1.55 -4.40 16.27
CA VAL A 50 0.80 -4.12 17.50
C VAL A 50 0.50 -5.40 18.26
N ILE A 51 0.03 -6.45 17.58
CA ILE A 51 -0.24 -7.76 18.20
C ILE A 51 1.07 -8.39 18.72
N TYR A 52 2.18 -8.26 18.00
CA TYR A 52 3.48 -8.74 18.44
C TYR A 52 3.94 -8.07 19.74
N ASN A 53 3.97 -6.74 19.80
CA ASN A 53 4.39 -6.01 21.00
C ASN A 53 3.40 -6.20 22.16
N LEU A 54 2.11 -6.33 21.87
CA LEU A 54 1.09 -6.63 22.88
C LEU A 54 1.31 -8.02 23.49
N PHE A 55 1.38 -9.07 22.68
CA PHE A 55 1.53 -10.44 23.19
C PHE A 55 2.92 -10.68 23.77
N GLY A 56 3.99 -10.22 23.14
CA GLY A 56 5.35 -10.36 23.66
C GLY A 56 5.64 -9.50 24.89
N GLY A 57 4.82 -8.47 25.16
CA GLY A 57 4.91 -7.66 26.36
C GLY A 57 4.04 -8.17 27.52
N LEU A 58 2.87 -8.73 27.23
CA LEU A 58 1.94 -9.23 28.25
C LEU A 58 2.18 -10.69 28.65
N PHE A 59 2.70 -11.50 27.72
CA PHE A 59 2.84 -12.94 27.93
C PHE A 59 4.30 -13.37 27.98
N PRO A 60 4.65 -14.34 28.83
CA PRO A 60 3.77 -15.03 29.79
C PRO A 60 3.52 -14.25 31.11
N ASP A 61 2.29 -14.30 31.62
CA ASP A 61 1.88 -13.82 32.94
C ASP A 61 1.15 -14.96 33.71
N PRO A 62 1.72 -15.46 34.81
CA PRO A 62 1.11 -16.51 35.64
C PRO A 62 -0.24 -16.15 36.26
N ASN A 63 -0.58 -14.86 36.35
CA ASN A 63 -1.82 -14.40 36.98
C ASN A 63 -3.03 -14.44 36.02
N GLN A 64 -2.82 -14.74 34.74
CA GLN A 64 -3.89 -14.82 33.75
C GLN A 64 -4.66 -16.15 33.85
N ASN A 65 -5.94 -16.12 33.44
CA ASN A 65 -6.86 -17.25 33.59
C ASN A 65 -6.61 -18.44 32.64
N PHE A 66 -5.58 -18.40 31.80
CA PHE A 66 -5.32 -19.45 30.80
C PHE A 66 -3.87 -19.91 30.77
N SER A 67 -3.67 -21.13 30.29
CA SER A 67 -2.40 -21.86 30.39
C SER A 67 -1.19 -21.08 29.87
N ILE A 68 -0.08 -21.17 30.62
CA ILE A 68 1.23 -20.63 30.24
C ILE A 68 1.70 -21.12 28.87
N VAL A 69 1.30 -22.32 28.48
CA VAL A 69 1.62 -22.92 27.18
C VAL A 69 0.97 -22.12 26.06
N VAL A 70 -0.31 -21.79 26.22
CA VAL A 70 -1.07 -20.99 25.24
C VAL A 70 -0.51 -19.57 25.17
N GLN A 71 -0.20 -18.97 26.32
CA GLN A 71 0.42 -17.64 26.40
C GLN A 71 1.73 -17.56 25.61
N ASN A 72 2.63 -18.53 25.80
CA ASN A 72 3.89 -18.62 25.06
C ASN A 72 3.65 -18.85 23.55
N ILE A 73 2.71 -19.72 23.18
CA ILE A 73 2.37 -19.94 21.77
C ILE A 73 1.87 -18.64 21.12
N LEU A 74 1.08 -17.83 21.83
CA LEU A 74 0.63 -16.52 21.35
C LEU A 74 1.80 -15.53 21.22
N ALA A 75 2.68 -15.45 22.22
CA ALA A 75 3.83 -14.56 22.22
C ALA A 75 4.83 -14.86 21.08
N TYR A 76 5.20 -16.14 20.90
CA TYR A 76 6.06 -16.52 19.77
C TYR A 76 5.31 -16.45 18.43
N GLY A 77 4.05 -16.86 18.41
CA GLY A 77 3.23 -16.92 17.20
C GLY A 77 3.01 -15.57 16.56
N SER A 78 2.84 -14.50 17.35
CA SER A 78 2.73 -13.14 16.81
C SER A 78 4.01 -12.67 16.12
N GLY A 79 5.19 -13.00 16.66
CA GLY A 79 6.48 -12.72 16.04
C GLY A 79 6.68 -13.49 14.72
N PHE A 80 6.32 -14.78 14.69
CA PHE A 80 6.30 -15.57 13.46
C PHE A 80 5.30 -15.02 12.44
N ALA A 81 4.13 -14.55 12.86
CA ALA A 81 3.13 -13.97 11.96
C ALA A 81 3.66 -12.71 11.26
N VAL A 82 4.31 -11.79 12.01
CA VAL A 82 5.00 -10.63 11.43
C VAL A 82 6.05 -11.10 10.42
N GLY A 83 6.90 -12.05 10.81
CA GLY A 83 7.97 -12.54 9.95
C GLY A 83 7.48 -13.23 8.68
N CYS A 84 6.36 -13.93 8.77
CA CYS A 84 5.74 -14.55 7.61
C CYS A 84 5.16 -13.52 6.64
N TYR A 85 4.66 -12.39 7.17
CA TYR A 85 3.99 -11.39 6.35
C TYR A 85 4.96 -10.41 5.66
N ILE A 86 6.14 -10.13 6.24
CA ILE A 86 7.11 -9.16 5.68
C ILE A 86 7.47 -9.46 4.20
N PRO A 87 7.89 -10.67 3.81
CA PRO A 87 8.20 -10.95 2.40
C PRO A 87 7.01 -10.74 1.46
N TYR A 88 5.80 -11.08 1.92
CA TYR A 88 4.57 -10.86 1.16
C TYR A 88 4.26 -9.37 0.98
N TYR A 89 4.39 -8.58 2.05
CA TYR A 89 4.26 -7.13 2.02
C TYR A 89 5.20 -6.52 0.97
N PHE A 90 6.49 -6.88 1.00
CA PHE A 90 7.46 -6.34 0.05
C PHE A 90 7.18 -6.75 -1.40
N TYR A 91 6.74 -8.00 -1.62
CA TYR A 91 6.35 -8.49 -2.94
C TYR A 91 5.19 -7.68 -3.53
N LYS A 92 4.16 -7.38 -2.73
CA LYS A 92 2.98 -6.64 -3.19
C LYS A 92 3.18 -5.14 -3.31
N THR A 93 3.97 -4.53 -2.43
CA THR A 93 4.10 -3.08 -2.35
C THR A 93 5.16 -2.52 -3.30
N TYR A 94 6.27 -3.25 -3.51
CA TYR A 94 7.43 -2.75 -4.25
C TYR A 94 7.74 -3.54 -5.55
N ASP A 95 6.79 -4.34 -6.06
CA ASP A 95 6.91 -5.18 -7.27
C ASP A 95 8.26 -5.93 -7.36
N LEU A 96 8.68 -6.54 -6.25
CA LEU A 96 9.90 -7.34 -6.19
C LEU A 96 9.59 -8.77 -6.67
N ARG A 97 9.46 -8.98 -7.98
CA ARG A 97 9.03 -10.28 -8.54
C ARG A 97 9.97 -11.43 -8.19
N ALA A 98 11.26 -11.16 -8.05
CA ALA A 98 12.26 -12.15 -7.68
C ALA A 98 12.05 -12.76 -6.28
N ILE A 99 11.35 -12.08 -5.35
CA ILE A 99 11.05 -12.62 -4.02
C ILE A 99 9.70 -13.37 -3.94
N ARG A 100 9.01 -13.55 -5.07
CA ARG A 100 7.69 -14.21 -5.12
C ARG A 100 7.70 -15.59 -4.46
N PHE A 101 8.75 -16.38 -4.66
CA PHE A 101 8.88 -17.69 -4.03
C PHE A 101 8.83 -17.57 -2.50
N HIS A 102 9.62 -16.67 -1.94
CA HIS A 102 9.66 -16.43 -0.49
C HIS A 102 8.31 -15.93 0.03
N ALA A 103 7.67 -15.02 -0.69
CA ALA A 103 6.39 -14.41 -0.33
C ALA A 103 5.18 -15.38 -0.33
N VAL A 104 5.21 -16.43 -1.17
CA VAL A 104 4.05 -17.33 -1.35
C VAL A 104 4.27 -18.70 -0.74
N TRP A 105 5.46 -19.28 -0.90
CA TRP A 105 5.73 -20.67 -0.54
C TRP A 105 6.83 -20.80 0.51
N GLY A 106 7.95 -20.10 0.31
CA GLY A 106 9.13 -20.25 1.16
C GLY A 106 8.84 -19.96 2.63
N VAL A 107 8.16 -18.85 2.92
CA VAL A 107 7.73 -18.55 4.29
C VAL A 107 6.85 -19.65 4.91
N GLY A 108 5.88 -20.18 4.16
CA GLY A 108 4.99 -21.22 4.65
C GLY A 108 5.77 -22.48 5.05
N MET A 109 6.73 -22.90 4.21
CA MET A 109 7.49 -24.11 4.43
C MET A 109 8.62 -23.96 5.45
N PHE A 110 9.28 -22.81 5.50
CA PHE A 110 10.53 -22.64 6.26
C PHE A 110 10.38 -21.78 7.51
N LEU A 111 9.24 -21.10 7.71
CA LEU A 111 8.93 -20.39 8.96
C LEU A 111 7.67 -20.92 9.62
N PHE A 112 6.53 -20.89 8.92
CA PHE A 112 5.24 -21.24 9.52
C PHE A 112 5.17 -22.72 9.90
N LEU A 113 5.58 -23.62 9.01
CA LEU A 113 5.56 -25.06 9.28
C LEU A 113 6.49 -25.45 10.45
N PRO A 114 7.76 -25.01 10.53
CA PRO A 114 8.60 -25.21 11.70
C PRO A 114 8.00 -24.65 13.00
N PHE A 115 7.37 -23.48 12.94
CA PHE A 115 6.66 -22.93 14.10
C PHE A 115 5.55 -23.87 14.59
N VAL A 116 4.69 -24.36 13.70
CA VAL A 116 3.61 -25.29 14.08
C VAL A 116 4.18 -26.60 14.64
N ILE A 117 5.20 -27.17 14.01
CA ILE A 117 5.76 -28.46 14.45
C ILE A 117 6.44 -28.33 15.81
N PHE A 118 7.33 -27.35 15.98
CA PHE A 118 8.21 -27.29 17.15
C PHE A 118 7.67 -26.38 18.26
N ILE A 119 7.15 -25.20 17.92
CA ILE A 119 6.68 -24.24 18.93
C ILE A 119 5.26 -24.55 19.40
N VAL A 120 4.41 -25.11 18.53
CA VAL A 120 3.04 -25.49 18.90
C VAL A 120 3.02 -26.95 19.35
N ILE A 121 3.31 -27.90 18.47
CA ILE A 121 3.09 -29.32 18.75
C ILE A 121 4.11 -29.88 19.76
N GLU A 122 5.42 -29.75 19.51
CA GLU A 122 6.43 -30.25 20.46
C GLU A 122 6.29 -29.57 21.83
N TYR A 123 5.99 -28.27 21.88
CA TYR A 123 5.86 -27.58 23.16
C TYR A 123 4.63 -28.05 23.96
N ILE A 124 3.47 -28.27 23.31
CA ILE A 124 2.29 -28.83 23.97
C ILE A 124 2.59 -30.22 24.55
N VAL A 125 3.35 -31.05 23.83
CA VAL A 125 3.67 -32.42 24.25
C VAL A 125 4.73 -32.45 25.36
N THR A 126 5.77 -31.63 25.25
CA THR A 126 6.94 -31.71 26.15
C THR A 126 6.86 -30.75 27.34
N GLY A 127 6.13 -29.65 27.22
CA GLY A 127 6.12 -28.55 28.18
C GLY A 127 7.43 -27.76 28.27
N LYS A 128 8.43 -28.02 27.41
CA LYS A 128 9.79 -27.44 27.49
C LYS A 128 10.01 -26.36 26.43
N ILE A 129 9.62 -25.12 26.75
CA ILE A 129 9.66 -24.01 25.78
C ILE A 129 11.05 -23.77 25.17
N ILE A 130 12.09 -23.80 25.99
CA ILE A 130 13.46 -23.53 25.55
C ILE A 130 13.91 -24.54 24.47
N GLN A 131 13.57 -25.81 24.67
CA GLN A 131 13.91 -26.88 23.74
C GLN A 131 13.14 -26.70 22.42
N SER A 132 11.83 -26.49 22.52
CA SER A 132 10.95 -26.23 21.38
C SER A 132 11.41 -25.03 20.55
N VAL A 133 11.81 -23.93 21.19
CA VAL A 133 12.36 -22.75 20.51
C VAL A 133 13.65 -23.08 19.77
N LYS A 134 14.60 -23.78 20.40
CA LYS A 134 15.85 -24.16 19.74
C LYS A 134 15.59 -25.02 18.51
N HIS A 135 14.75 -26.05 18.59
CA HIS A 135 14.42 -26.87 17.43
C HIS A 135 13.69 -26.08 16.34
N GLY A 136 12.71 -25.25 16.75
CA GLY A 136 11.92 -24.42 15.85
C GLY A 136 12.72 -23.37 15.07
N MET A 137 13.86 -22.92 15.59
CA MET A 137 14.67 -21.88 14.96
C MET A 137 15.73 -22.40 13.99
N ILE A 138 16.06 -23.70 13.98
CA ILE A 138 17.12 -24.27 13.11
C ILE A 138 16.79 -24.04 11.63
N ILE A 139 15.58 -24.42 11.20
CA ILE A 139 15.16 -24.28 9.80
C ILE A 139 15.03 -22.81 9.40
N PRO A 140 14.31 -21.95 10.16
CA PRO A 140 14.26 -20.51 9.88
C PRO A 140 15.64 -19.86 9.81
N PHE A 141 16.59 -20.24 10.69
CA PHE A 141 17.93 -19.65 10.70
C PHE A 141 18.71 -19.95 9.41
N ILE A 142 18.73 -21.21 8.97
CA ILE A 142 19.38 -21.59 7.70
C ILE A 142 18.69 -20.90 6.52
N TYR A 143 17.35 -20.92 6.51
CA TYR A 143 16.56 -20.27 5.48
C TYR A 143 16.76 -18.77 5.42
N ALA A 144 17.00 -18.10 6.56
CA ALA A 144 17.21 -16.66 6.61
C ALA A 144 18.44 -16.21 5.79
N PHE A 145 19.54 -16.98 5.81
CA PHE A 145 20.69 -16.72 4.94
C PHE A 145 20.37 -16.93 3.46
N TYR A 146 19.65 -17.99 3.13
CA TYR A 146 19.22 -18.26 1.75
C TYR A 146 18.29 -17.16 1.23
N ALA A 147 17.31 -16.74 2.03
CA ALA A 147 16.41 -15.64 1.71
C ALA A 147 17.17 -14.32 1.56
N MET A 148 18.10 -14.01 2.47
CA MET A 148 18.94 -12.81 2.39
C MET A 148 19.69 -12.72 1.06
N TYR A 149 20.32 -13.82 0.65
CA TYR A 149 21.09 -13.89 -0.59
C TYR A 149 20.20 -13.64 -1.82
N ASN A 150 19.02 -14.26 -1.88
CA ASN A 150 18.09 -14.05 -2.99
C ASN A 150 17.49 -12.65 -3.00
N ILE A 151 17.16 -12.08 -1.83
CA ILE A 151 16.71 -10.69 -1.71
C ILE A 151 17.80 -9.74 -2.18
N PHE A 152 19.07 -9.97 -1.83
CA PHE A 152 20.19 -9.17 -2.29
C PHE A 152 20.33 -9.20 -3.83
N ILE A 153 20.21 -10.38 -4.44
CA ILE A 153 20.24 -10.52 -5.90
C ILE A 153 19.05 -9.80 -6.55
N ALA A 154 17.84 -9.98 -6.01
CA ALA A 154 16.64 -9.32 -6.49
C ALA A 154 16.80 -7.80 -6.51
N ILE A 155 17.36 -7.26 -5.44
CA ILE A 155 17.67 -5.83 -5.25
C ILE A 155 18.70 -5.36 -6.28
N ARG A 156 19.81 -6.08 -6.44
CA ARG A 156 20.84 -5.78 -7.45
C ARG A 156 20.30 -5.81 -8.88
N SER A 157 19.39 -6.73 -9.18
CA SER A 157 18.75 -6.80 -10.50
C SER A 157 17.86 -5.59 -10.75
N LYS A 158 17.04 -5.21 -9.75
CA LYS A 158 16.14 -4.07 -9.86
C LYS A 158 16.86 -2.73 -10.02
N LEU A 159 18.00 -2.54 -9.34
CA LEU A 159 18.85 -1.36 -9.51
C LEU A 159 19.36 -1.19 -10.94
N LYS A 160 19.61 -2.28 -11.66
CA LYS A 160 20.08 -2.23 -13.06
C LYS A 160 18.98 -1.89 -14.05
N GLU A 161 17.74 -2.31 -13.79
CA GLU A 161 16.61 -2.12 -14.73
C GLU A 161 15.95 -0.74 -14.60
N ASP A 162 15.72 -0.29 -13.37
CA ASP A 162 14.74 0.79 -13.13
C ASP A 162 15.40 2.19 -13.06
N GLY A 163 16.74 2.27 -12.99
CA GLY A 163 17.48 3.52 -12.76
C GLY A 163 17.03 4.28 -11.50
N GLN A 164 16.24 3.63 -10.63
CA GLN A 164 15.65 4.22 -9.44
C GLN A 164 16.70 4.44 -8.36
N GLN A 165 16.50 5.49 -7.58
CA GLN A 165 17.38 5.96 -6.51
C GLN A 165 17.87 4.81 -5.62
N ASP A 166 19.19 4.57 -5.64
CA ASP A 166 19.93 3.60 -4.82
C ASP A 166 19.47 3.56 -3.36
N PHE A 167 19.04 4.71 -2.84
CA PHE A 167 18.54 4.89 -1.49
C PHE A 167 17.30 4.04 -1.15
N GLN A 168 16.26 4.01 -2.00
CA GLN A 168 15.03 3.26 -1.70
C GLN A 168 15.32 1.75 -1.63
N VAL A 169 16.13 1.28 -2.56
CA VAL A 169 16.49 -0.13 -2.64
C VAL A 169 17.43 -0.55 -1.51
N MET A 170 18.37 0.33 -1.12
CA MET A 170 19.20 0.12 0.07
C MET A 170 18.34 0.05 1.34
N LEU A 171 17.35 0.93 1.50
CA LEU A 171 16.41 0.89 2.63
C LEU A 171 15.61 -0.42 2.70
N ILE A 172 15.13 -0.92 1.55
CA ILE A 172 14.49 -2.24 1.49
C ILE A 172 15.44 -3.28 2.06
N PHE A 173 16.68 -3.37 1.56
CA PHE A 173 17.65 -4.36 2.03
C PHE A 173 17.93 -4.25 3.54
N VAL A 174 18.21 -3.04 4.02
CA VAL A 174 18.53 -2.79 5.43
C VAL A 174 17.34 -3.14 6.34
N SER A 175 16.10 -2.96 5.88
CA SER A 175 14.90 -3.30 6.67
C SER A 175 14.72 -4.81 6.91
N PHE A 176 15.28 -5.67 6.05
CA PHE A 176 15.25 -7.12 6.21
C PHE A 176 16.32 -7.64 7.18
N VAL A 177 17.42 -6.90 7.39
CA VAL A 177 18.56 -7.36 8.21
C VAL A 177 18.16 -7.65 9.66
N PRO A 178 17.44 -6.78 10.39
CA PRO A 178 17.03 -7.08 11.76
C PRO A 178 16.09 -8.28 11.82
N TRP A 179 15.24 -8.47 10.81
CA TRP A 179 14.33 -9.61 10.78
C TRP A 179 15.06 -10.95 10.59
N ILE A 180 16.08 -10.98 9.73
CA ILE A 180 16.88 -12.18 9.43
C ILE A 180 17.75 -12.62 10.61
N SER A 181 18.12 -11.70 11.51
CA SER A 181 18.91 -12.06 12.69
C SER A 181 18.09 -12.72 13.80
N LEU A 182 16.75 -12.59 13.81
CA LEU A 182 15.89 -13.06 14.89
C LEU A 182 16.00 -14.57 15.17
N PRO A 183 15.95 -15.49 14.18
CA PRO A 183 16.09 -16.91 14.48
C PRO A 183 17.39 -17.24 15.21
N GLY A 184 18.47 -16.53 14.88
CA GLY A 184 19.77 -16.69 15.55
C GLY A 184 19.72 -16.18 16.99
N ILE A 185 19.17 -14.98 17.21
CA ILE A 185 19.01 -14.40 18.54
C ILE A 185 18.19 -15.34 19.43
N SER A 186 17.05 -15.83 18.95
CA SER A 186 16.19 -16.72 19.72
C SER A 186 16.82 -18.10 19.96
N TYR A 187 17.55 -18.66 18.99
CA TYR A 187 18.27 -19.93 19.17
C TYR A 187 19.31 -19.88 20.30
N PHE A 188 20.06 -18.76 20.37
CA PHE A 188 21.07 -18.52 21.41
C PHE A 188 20.50 -17.92 22.70
N GLN A 189 19.16 -17.83 22.83
CA GLN A 189 18.49 -17.26 24.01
C GLN A 189 18.93 -15.81 24.30
N GLY A 190 18.95 -14.99 23.25
CA GLY A 190 19.14 -13.55 23.40
C GLY A 190 18.12 -12.93 24.36
N SER A 191 18.47 -11.79 24.94
CA SER A 191 17.57 -11.11 25.87
C SER A 191 16.31 -10.62 25.15
N GLN A 192 15.19 -10.61 25.86
CA GLN A 192 13.91 -10.09 25.33
C GLN A 192 14.05 -8.65 24.82
N ILE A 193 14.81 -7.81 25.53
CA ILE A 193 15.09 -6.42 25.11
C ILE A 193 15.80 -6.40 23.74
N LEU A 194 16.75 -7.31 23.51
CA LEU A 194 17.46 -7.38 22.23
C LEU A 194 16.51 -7.80 21.10
N GLU A 195 15.70 -8.84 21.30
CA GLU A 195 14.72 -9.30 20.30
C GLU A 195 13.73 -8.20 19.92
N VAL A 196 13.12 -7.57 20.94
CA VAL A 196 12.16 -6.47 20.76
C VAL A 196 12.81 -5.28 20.07
N SER A 197 14.03 -4.92 20.46
CA SER A 197 14.73 -3.77 19.85
C SER A 197 15.06 -4.03 18.38
N VAL A 198 15.51 -5.24 18.05
CA VAL A 198 15.81 -5.66 16.68
C VAL A 198 14.56 -5.68 15.82
N MET A 199 13.47 -6.29 16.30
CA MET A 199 12.21 -6.38 15.58
C MET A 199 11.60 -5.00 15.32
N ASN A 200 11.56 -4.14 16.34
CA ASN A 200 11.00 -2.80 16.20
C ASN A 200 11.90 -1.84 15.39
N THR A 201 13.21 -2.09 15.32
CA THR A 201 14.10 -1.38 14.37
C THR A 201 13.71 -1.68 12.93
N SER A 202 13.39 -2.95 12.60
CA SER A 202 12.87 -3.30 11.27
C SER A 202 11.58 -2.54 10.97
N PHE A 203 10.65 -2.49 11.93
CA PHE A 203 9.40 -1.75 11.80
C PHE A 203 9.63 -0.26 11.48
N VAL A 204 10.51 0.42 12.21
CA VAL A 204 10.83 1.84 11.98
C VAL A 204 11.37 2.05 10.56
N LEU A 205 12.27 1.18 10.10
CA LEU A 205 12.84 1.24 8.75
C LEU A 205 11.77 1.01 7.67
N ILE A 206 10.89 0.03 7.85
CA ILE A 206 9.79 -0.24 6.92
C ILE A 206 8.80 0.94 6.88
N SER A 207 8.47 1.50 8.05
CA SER A 207 7.59 2.66 8.19
C SER A 207 8.17 3.87 7.47
N PHE A 208 9.44 4.15 7.70
CA PHE A 208 10.14 5.24 7.02
C PHE A 208 10.13 5.05 5.50
N LEU A 209 10.47 3.86 5.02
CA LEU A 209 10.45 3.53 3.59
C LEU A 209 9.05 3.70 2.99
N PHE A 210 8.01 3.27 3.69
CA PHE A 210 6.62 3.40 3.28
C PHE A 210 6.22 4.87 3.14
N PHE A 211 6.43 5.69 4.18
CA PHE A 211 6.12 7.12 4.13
C PHE A 211 6.93 7.86 3.07
N TYR A 212 8.23 7.56 2.96
CA TYR A 212 9.09 8.12 1.93
C TYR A 212 8.54 7.84 0.51
N THR A 213 8.17 6.59 0.25
CA THR A 213 7.63 6.17 -1.04
C THR A 213 6.29 6.85 -1.32
N ASN A 214 5.40 6.91 -0.33
CA ASN A 214 4.09 7.54 -0.47
C ASN A 214 4.19 9.04 -0.73
N VAL A 215 5.07 9.76 -0.02
CA VAL A 215 5.29 11.20 -0.23
C VAL A 215 5.83 11.45 -1.63
N LYS A 216 6.79 10.63 -2.09
CA LYS A 216 7.36 10.73 -3.44
C LYS A 216 6.31 10.47 -4.52
N GLU A 217 5.50 9.43 -4.37
CA GLU A 217 4.41 9.11 -5.29
C GLU A 217 3.33 10.20 -5.30
N ALA A 218 2.96 10.75 -4.14
CA ALA A 218 1.99 11.83 -4.03
C ALA A 218 2.48 13.12 -4.72
N ARG A 219 3.75 13.50 -4.53
CA ARG A 219 4.35 14.66 -5.22
C ARG A 219 4.34 14.47 -6.74
N LYS A 220 4.74 13.29 -7.23
CA LYS A 220 4.73 12.98 -8.66
C LYS A 220 3.31 13.04 -9.25
N LYS A 221 2.30 12.50 -8.53
CA LYS A 221 0.89 12.60 -8.95
C LYS A 221 0.43 14.05 -9.03
N ASN A 222 0.79 14.88 -8.06
CA ASN A 222 0.45 16.31 -8.06
C ASN A 222 1.14 17.07 -9.20
N GLU A 223 2.41 16.77 -9.50
CA GLU A 223 3.13 17.36 -10.63
C GLU A 223 2.46 17.02 -11.97
N ILE A 224 2.11 15.74 -12.18
CA ILE A 224 1.40 15.31 -13.39
C ILE A 224 0.03 15.98 -13.49
N LEU A 225 -0.71 16.07 -12.38
CA LEU A 225 -2.01 16.76 -12.38
C LEU A 225 -1.87 18.23 -12.76
N LEU A 226 -0.87 18.94 -12.22
CA LEU A 226 -0.59 20.34 -12.57
C LEU A 226 -0.19 20.49 -14.05
N GLN A 227 0.56 19.53 -14.60
CA GLN A 227 0.91 19.50 -16.03
C GLN A 227 -0.32 19.27 -16.92
N LEU A 228 -1.24 18.40 -16.53
CA LEU A 228 -2.48 18.16 -17.27
C LEU A 228 -3.38 19.40 -17.26
N LEU A 229 -3.52 20.04 -16.09
CA LEU A 229 -4.31 21.28 -15.95
C LEU A 229 -3.70 22.44 -16.73
N SER A 230 -2.37 22.56 -16.78
CA SER A 230 -1.71 23.62 -17.57
C SER A 230 -1.80 23.35 -19.07
N ALA A 231 -1.69 22.09 -19.50
CA ALA A 231 -1.90 21.70 -20.89
C ALA A 231 -3.33 22.05 -21.35
N GLU A 232 -4.34 21.77 -20.53
CA GLU A 232 -5.73 22.13 -20.83
C GLU A 232 -5.93 23.66 -20.96
N ASN A 233 -5.31 24.44 -20.07
CA ASN A 233 -5.41 25.91 -20.10
C ASN A 233 -4.67 26.56 -21.28
N ASN A 234 -3.68 25.89 -21.87
CA ASN A 234 -2.91 26.40 -23.00
C ASN A 234 -3.56 26.10 -24.37
N LEU A 235 -4.65 25.33 -24.40
CA LEU A 235 -5.41 25.09 -25.62
C LEU A 235 -6.05 26.37 -26.12
N SER A 236 -6.04 26.58 -27.44
CA SER A 236 -6.84 27.63 -28.06
C SER A 236 -8.34 27.40 -27.79
N VAL A 237 -9.14 28.47 -27.90
CA VAL A 237 -10.60 28.40 -27.72
C VAL A 237 -11.23 27.36 -28.68
N GLU A 238 -10.68 27.24 -29.89
CA GLU A 238 -11.12 26.29 -30.91
C GLU A 238 -10.78 24.85 -30.53
N GLU A 239 -9.55 24.58 -30.07
CA GLU A 239 -9.15 23.24 -29.61
C GLU A 239 -9.93 22.79 -28.37
N ARG A 240 -10.18 23.70 -27.42
CA ARG A 240 -10.95 23.42 -26.21
C ARG A 240 -12.41 23.10 -26.55
N PHE A 241 -12.98 23.84 -27.50
CA PHE A 241 -14.33 23.57 -28.02
C PHE A 241 -14.41 22.20 -28.68
N ASP A 242 -13.44 21.86 -29.53
CA ASP A 242 -13.41 20.57 -30.24
C ASP A 242 -13.26 19.38 -29.29
N LEU A 243 -12.40 19.49 -28.27
CA LEU A 243 -12.23 18.47 -27.24
C LEU A 243 -13.51 18.23 -26.44
N LYS A 244 -14.21 19.30 -26.05
CA LYS A 244 -15.51 19.17 -25.36
C LYS A 244 -16.56 18.53 -26.25
N CYS A 245 -16.57 18.89 -27.53
CA CYS A 245 -17.45 18.22 -28.49
C CYS A 245 -17.16 16.72 -28.61
N ASP A 246 -15.88 16.31 -28.54
CA ASP A 246 -15.47 14.90 -28.54
C ASP A 246 -15.84 14.18 -27.24
N GLU A 247 -15.71 14.83 -26.08
CA GLU A 247 -16.13 14.31 -24.77
C GLU A 247 -17.62 13.91 -24.79
N PHE A 248 -18.47 14.76 -25.36
CA PHE A 248 -19.90 14.50 -25.54
C PHE A 248 -20.23 13.67 -26.78
N LYS A 249 -19.23 13.20 -27.53
CA LYS A 249 -19.38 12.38 -28.74
C LYS A 249 -20.31 13.03 -29.78
N LEU A 250 -20.14 14.33 -29.99
CA LEU A 250 -20.80 15.05 -31.07
C LEU A 250 -20.20 14.59 -32.41
N THR A 251 -21.08 14.32 -33.38
CA THR A 251 -20.67 14.03 -34.76
C THR A 251 -20.10 15.29 -35.41
N THR A 252 -19.33 15.15 -36.49
CA THR A 252 -18.79 16.30 -37.24
C THR A 252 -19.87 17.32 -37.60
N ARG A 253 -21.05 16.87 -38.05
CA ARG A 253 -22.17 17.78 -38.38
C ARG A 253 -22.80 18.43 -37.15
N GLU A 254 -22.82 17.74 -36.01
CA GLU A 254 -23.27 18.34 -34.76
C GLU A 254 -22.26 19.37 -34.24
N LYS A 255 -20.94 19.17 -34.45
CA LYS A 255 -19.92 20.18 -34.15
C LYS A 255 -20.12 21.44 -34.97
N ASP A 256 -20.28 21.31 -36.30
CA ASP A 256 -20.55 22.45 -37.21
C ASP A 256 -21.75 23.28 -36.72
N VAL A 257 -22.85 22.61 -36.38
CA VAL A 257 -24.07 23.27 -35.87
C VAL A 257 -23.83 23.87 -34.48
N ALA A 258 -23.12 23.19 -33.59
CA ALA A 258 -22.85 23.65 -32.23
C ALA A 258 -22.01 24.95 -32.22
N VAL A 259 -20.99 25.08 -33.09
CA VAL A 259 -20.18 26.30 -33.24
C VAL A 259 -21.08 27.50 -33.52
N LEU A 260 -21.96 27.38 -34.53
CA LEU A 260 -22.84 28.47 -34.94
C LEU A 260 -23.93 28.77 -33.89
N ILE A 261 -24.37 27.76 -33.14
CA ILE A 261 -25.24 27.96 -31.98
C ILE A 261 -24.49 28.75 -30.89
N CYS A 262 -23.23 28.44 -30.60
CA CYS A 262 -22.46 29.17 -29.60
C CYS A 262 -22.15 30.63 -30.02
N GLN A 263 -22.07 30.90 -31.33
CA GLN A 263 -21.87 32.25 -31.88
C GLN A 263 -23.11 33.16 -31.88
N GLY A 264 -24.30 32.64 -31.52
CA GLY A 264 -25.53 33.45 -31.45
C GLY A 264 -26.40 33.48 -32.71
N LEU A 265 -26.05 32.76 -33.78
CA LEU A 265 -26.86 32.69 -35.03
C LEU A 265 -28.24 32.06 -34.84
N LYS A 266 -29.27 32.52 -35.55
CA LYS A 266 -30.59 31.88 -35.51
C LYS A 266 -30.59 30.60 -36.35
N TYR A 267 -31.51 29.67 -36.08
CA TYR A 267 -31.56 28.38 -36.81
C TYR A 267 -31.70 28.55 -38.31
N LYS A 268 -32.43 29.58 -38.76
CA LYS A 268 -32.51 29.96 -40.17
C LYS A 268 -31.15 30.35 -40.76
N ASP A 269 -30.39 31.21 -40.09
CA ASP A 269 -29.06 31.64 -40.56
C ASP A 269 -28.06 30.48 -40.59
N ILE A 270 -28.16 29.56 -39.61
CA ILE A 270 -27.35 28.33 -39.56
C ILE A 270 -27.70 27.40 -40.73
N ALA A 271 -29.00 27.27 -41.03
CA ALA A 271 -29.50 26.45 -42.14
C ALA A 271 -28.96 26.97 -43.48
N ASP A 272 -28.99 28.29 -43.67
CA ASP A 272 -28.48 28.96 -44.86
C ASP A 272 -26.96 28.79 -45.00
N GLN A 273 -26.18 28.95 -43.91
CA GLN A 273 -24.72 28.78 -43.94
C GLN A 273 -24.26 27.35 -44.19
N LEU A 274 -24.95 26.36 -43.60
CA LEU A 274 -24.59 24.95 -43.73
C LEU A 274 -25.27 24.27 -44.94
N PHE A 275 -26.05 25.01 -45.73
CA PHE A 275 -26.81 24.53 -46.89
C PHE A 275 -27.73 23.33 -46.55
N ILE A 276 -28.45 23.42 -45.43
CA ILE A 276 -29.40 22.41 -44.94
C ILE A 276 -30.75 23.04 -44.58
N SER A 277 -31.78 22.24 -44.33
CA SER A 277 -33.08 22.79 -43.90
C SER A 277 -33.07 23.24 -42.43
N GLU A 278 -33.85 24.26 -42.09
CA GLU A 278 -34.02 24.71 -40.69
C GLU A 278 -34.55 23.58 -39.77
N ARG A 279 -35.38 22.69 -40.32
CA ARG A 279 -35.83 21.47 -39.63
C ARG A 279 -34.66 20.53 -39.31
N THR A 280 -33.69 20.43 -40.20
CA THR A 280 -32.46 19.63 -39.99
C THR A 280 -31.61 20.25 -38.89
N VAL A 281 -31.43 21.58 -38.88
CA VAL A 281 -30.74 22.30 -37.78
C VAL A 281 -31.42 22.04 -36.44
N THR A 282 -32.76 22.09 -36.40
CA THR A 282 -33.55 21.83 -35.19
C THR A 282 -33.33 20.40 -34.67
N LYS A 283 -33.22 19.42 -35.57
CA LYS A 283 -32.94 18.03 -35.18
C LYS A 283 -31.51 17.88 -34.64
N HIS A 284 -30.51 18.49 -35.29
CA HIS A 284 -29.14 18.50 -34.78
C HIS A 284 -29.05 19.20 -33.41
N SER A 285 -29.72 20.34 -33.21
CA SER A 285 -29.68 21.05 -31.93
C SER A 285 -30.33 20.25 -30.80
N GLN A 286 -31.44 19.55 -31.05
CA GLN A 286 -32.04 18.63 -30.08
C GLN A 286 -31.08 17.50 -29.70
N ASN A 287 -30.40 16.89 -30.67
CA ASN A 287 -29.41 15.84 -30.39
C ASN A 287 -28.21 16.38 -29.61
N ILE A 288 -27.71 17.57 -29.94
CA ILE A 288 -26.62 18.24 -29.23
C ILE A 288 -27.02 18.48 -27.77
N PHE A 289 -28.18 19.10 -27.53
CA PHE A 289 -28.69 19.35 -26.18
C PHE A 289 -28.85 18.07 -25.36
N LEU A 290 -29.34 16.99 -25.96
CA LEU A 290 -29.44 15.69 -25.31
C LEU A 290 -28.07 15.08 -24.97
N LYS A 291 -27.11 15.11 -25.90
CA LYS A 291 -25.76 14.56 -25.68
C LYS A 291 -24.97 15.34 -24.63
N VAL A 292 -25.11 16.66 -24.63
CA VAL A 292 -24.41 17.57 -23.70
C VAL A 292 -25.15 17.64 -22.35
N GLY A 293 -26.42 17.23 -22.28
CA GLY A 293 -27.21 17.24 -21.05
C GLY A 293 -27.69 18.64 -20.63
N VAL A 294 -27.96 19.52 -21.61
CA VAL A 294 -28.39 20.91 -21.38
C VAL A 294 -29.73 21.19 -22.02
N SER A 295 -30.49 22.14 -21.46
CA SER A 295 -31.83 22.49 -21.95
C SER A 295 -31.90 23.86 -22.64
N SER A 296 -30.82 24.63 -22.63
CA SER A 296 -30.81 25.97 -23.22
C SER A 296 -29.56 26.26 -24.02
N ARG A 297 -29.68 27.19 -24.98
CA ARG A 297 -28.55 27.72 -25.75
C ARG A 297 -27.48 28.37 -24.86
N HIS A 298 -27.92 29.04 -23.79
CA HIS A 298 -27.01 29.68 -22.85
C HIS A 298 -26.18 28.64 -22.09
N ASP A 299 -26.82 27.57 -21.63
CA ASP A 299 -26.13 26.45 -20.96
C ASP A 299 -25.20 25.70 -21.91
N LEU A 300 -25.58 25.53 -23.17
CA LEU A 300 -24.71 24.93 -24.19
C LEU A 300 -23.44 25.77 -24.39
N ASN A 301 -23.58 27.10 -24.53
CA ASN A 301 -22.44 27.99 -24.64
C ASN A 301 -21.56 27.94 -23.39
N ARG A 302 -22.18 27.89 -22.21
CA ARG A 302 -21.44 27.73 -20.94
C ARG A 302 -20.64 26.42 -20.92
N VAL A 303 -21.23 25.31 -21.33
CA VAL A 303 -20.57 24.01 -21.30
C VAL A 303 -19.46 23.93 -22.35
N LEU A 304 -19.71 24.33 -23.59
CA LEU A 304 -18.76 24.12 -24.71
C LEU A 304 -17.70 25.22 -24.85
N VAL A 305 -17.93 26.44 -24.35
CA VAL A 305 -17.03 27.59 -24.59
C VAL A 305 -16.43 28.15 -23.31
N THR A 306 -17.21 28.34 -22.24
CA THR A 306 -16.73 29.06 -21.03
C THR A 306 -16.42 28.21 -19.81
N GLY A 307 -16.88 26.96 -19.75
CA GLY A 307 -16.45 25.97 -18.75
C GLY A 307 -15.07 25.45 -19.06
#